data_AF-Q0SLC4-F1
#
_entry.id   AF-Q0SLC4-F1
#
_cell.length_a   1.000
_cell.length_b   1.000
_cell.length_c   1.000
_cell.angle_alpha   90.00
_cell.angle_beta   90.00
_cell.angle_gamma   90.00
#
_symmetry.space_group_name_H-M   'P 1'
#
loop_
_entity.id
_entity.type
_entity.pdbx_description
1 polymer ?
#
loop_
_entity_poly.entity_id
_entity_poly.type
_entity_poly.pdbx_seq_one_letter_code
_entity_poly.pdbx_strand_id
1 'polypeptide(L)'
;MDLRIGNNFELVFNKDFSLVDGINEQKQKLFIFLKTLRGSLSYAPNWGLDYFLLLKLFKINNLQAVKNYFYEISKDLNLDIINISITIQDRKANISFFFSGDILNMEFNL
;
A
#
# COMPACT_ATOMS: atom_id res chain seq x y z
N MET A 1 6.42 17.19 -8.02
CA MET A 1 7.72 17.02 -8.73
C MET A 1 7.97 15.52 -8.83
N ASP A 2 8.30 15.01 -10.02
CA ASP A 2 8.79 13.64 -10.17
C ASP A 2 10.05 13.45 -9.32
N LEU A 3 10.05 12.45 -8.44
CA LEU A 3 11.27 12.01 -7.76
C LEU A 3 11.58 10.58 -8.17
N ARG A 4 12.38 10.47 -9.24
CA ARG A 4 13.35 9.39 -9.40
C ARG A 4 14.57 9.76 -8.56
N ILE A 5 15.00 8.91 -7.63
CA ILE A 5 16.26 9.07 -6.91
C ILE A 5 17.07 7.77 -7.01
N GLY A 6 18.03 7.72 -7.95
CA GLY A 6 19.08 6.69 -8.03
C GLY A 6 18.62 5.23 -8.03
N ASN A 7 19.49 4.34 -7.52
CA ASN A 7 19.23 2.90 -7.31
C ASN A 7 18.81 2.53 -5.87
N ASN A 8 18.80 3.48 -4.93
CA ASN A 8 18.49 3.24 -3.52
C ASN A 8 17.39 4.22 -3.04
N PHE A 9 16.40 3.69 -2.33
CA PHE A 9 15.27 4.44 -1.81
C PHE A 9 15.63 5.18 -0.51
N GLU A 10 15.67 6.51 -0.55
CA GLU A 10 15.72 7.36 0.65
C GLU A 10 14.48 8.26 0.70
N LEU A 11 13.76 8.19 1.81
CA LEU A 11 12.59 9.02 2.11
C LEU A 11 13.04 10.27 2.87
N VAL A 12 13.00 11.43 2.21
CA VAL A 12 13.29 12.72 2.86
C VAL A 12 11.98 13.38 3.26
N PHE A 13 11.79 13.56 4.56
CA PHE A 13 10.70 14.37 5.12
C PHE A 13 11.29 15.65 5.72
N ASN A 14 11.36 16.74 4.95
CA ASN A 14 11.16 18.09 5.51
C ASN A 14 11.08 19.21 4.46
N LYS A 15 10.10 20.09 4.71
CA LYS A 15 10.12 21.56 4.57
C LYS A 15 10.70 22.13 3.28
N ASP A 16 9.88 22.21 2.23
CA ASP A 16 9.52 23.48 1.58
C ASP A 16 8.63 23.21 0.35
N PHE A 17 7.33 23.50 0.52
CA PHE A 17 6.24 23.76 -0.46
C PHE A 17 6.46 23.31 -1.92
N SER A 18 5.66 22.37 -2.46
CA SER A 18 4.22 22.50 -2.61
C SER A 18 3.44 21.25 -2.17
N LEU A 19 2.35 21.45 -1.43
CA LEU A 19 1.30 20.46 -1.21
C LEU A 19 0.77 20.01 -2.57
N VAL A 20 1.16 18.82 -3.01
CA VAL A 20 0.39 18.07 -3.98
C VAL A 20 -0.36 17.01 -3.19
N ASP A 21 -1.41 17.43 -2.46
CA ASP A 21 -2.44 16.57 -1.85
C ASP A 21 -3.25 15.77 -2.91
N GLY A 22 -2.61 15.38 -4.00
CA GLY A 22 -3.19 14.71 -5.14
C GLY A 22 -3.12 13.20 -5.00
N ILE A 23 -3.99 12.53 -5.75
CA ILE A 23 -4.11 11.08 -5.84
C ILE A 23 -2.77 10.38 -6.12
N ASN A 24 -1.81 11.04 -6.77
CA ASN A 24 -0.48 10.47 -7.04
C ASN A 24 0.38 10.28 -5.79
N GLU A 25 0.38 11.22 -4.85
CA GLU A 25 1.12 11.06 -3.59
C GLU A 25 0.50 9.95 -2.72
N GLN A 26 -0.83 9.88 -2.69
CA GLN A 26 -1.55 8.81 -2.01
C GLN A 26 -1.20 7.43 -2.58
N LYS A 27 -1.18 7.30 -3.92
CA LYS A 27 -0.74 6.08 -4.61
C LYS A 27 0.71 5.74 -4.30
N GLN A 28 1.61 6.73 -4.31
CA GLN A 28 3.02 6.51 -4.03
C GLN A 28 3.24 6.08 -2.57
N LYS A 29 2.57 6.74 -1.62
CA LYS A 29 2.60 6.38 -0.19
C LYS A 29 2.13 4.95 0.03
N LEU A 30 0.99 4.57 -0.56
CA LEU A 30 0.47 3.21 -0.50
C LEU A 30 1.43 2.22 -1.13
N PHE A 31 1.98 2.54 -2.31
CA PHE A 31 2.92 1.68 -3.01
C PHE A 31 4.17 1.40 -2.18
N ILE A 32 4.80 2.43 -1.60
CA ILE A 32 6.00 2.26 -0.77
C ILE A 32 5.66 1.46 0.48
N PHE A 33 4.51 1.74 1.13
CA PHE A 33 4.05 0.97 2.29
C PHE A 33 3.90 -0.52 1.96
N LEU A 34 3.24 -0.86 0.85
CA LEU A 34 3.01 -2.23 0.43
C LEU A 34 4.29 -2.97 0.01
N LYS A 35 5.31 -2.24 -0.46
CA LYS A 35 6.62 -2.80 -0.83
C LYS A 35 7.58 -2.92 0.35
N THR A 36 7.33 -2.22 1.45
CA THR A 36 8.19 -2.23 2.63
C THR A 36 7.70 -3.29 3.61
N LEU A 37 8.55 -4.24 3.98
CA LEU A 37 8.20 -5.24 4.98
C LEU A 37 8.15 -4.60 6.36
N ARG A 38 7.11 -4.90 7.14
CA ARG A 38 7.03 -4.46 8.53
C ARG A 38 8.26 -4.92 9.31
N GLY A 39 8.87 -4.01 10.08
CA GLY A 39 10.11 -4.25 10.83
C GLY A 39 11.41 -4.01 10.06
N SER A 40 11.35 -3.71 8.75
CA SER A 40 12.56 -3.42 7.95
C SER A 40 13.16 -2.04 8.23
N LEU A 41 12.36 -1.07 8.69
CA LEU A 41 12.82 0.28 9.01
C LEU A 41 13.17 0.37 10.50
N SER A 42 14.45 0.60 10.82
CA SER A 42 14.94 0.71 12.20
C SER A 42 14.28 1.87 12.98
N TYR A 43 14.01 2.99 12.32
CA TYR A 43 13.38 4.17 12.91
C TYR A 43 11.84 4.11 12.93
N ALA A 44 11.24 3.12 12.25
CA ALA A 44 9.79 2.96 12.14
C ALA A 44 9.43 1.46 12.03
N PRO A 45 9.66 0.65 13.08
CA PRO A 45 9.53 -0.81 13.00
C PRO A 45 8.08 -1.28 12.76
N ASN A 46 7.10 -0.43 13.07
CA ASN A 46 5.69 -0.72 12.83
C ASN A 46 5.21 -0.34 11.42
N TRP A 47 6.05 0.33 10.63
CA TRP A 47 5.68 0.79 9.29
C TRP A 47 5.98 -0.27 8.24
N GLY A 48 5.07 -0.38 7.26
CA GLY A 48 5.15 -1.35 6.17
C GLY A 48 4.13 -2.49 6.28
N LEU A 49 4.08 -3.29 5.23
CA LEU A 49 3.18 -4.43 5.08
C LEU A 49 3.58 -5.59 5.99
N ASP A 50 2.62 -6.07 6.78
CA ASP A 50 2.74 -7.36 7.47
C ASP A 50 2.36 -8.49 6.51
N TYR A 51 3.35 -8.94 5.74
CA TYR A 51 3.13 -9.96 4.71
C TYR A 51 2.68 -11.30 5.28
N PHE A 52 3.12 -11.66 6.50
CA PHE A 52 2.72 -12.92 7.12
C PHE A 52 1.26 -12.90 7.55
N LEU A 53 0.79 -11.80 8.13
CA LEU A 53 -0.62 -11.59 8.41
C LEU A 53 -1.45 -11.63 7.13
N LEU A 54 -1.01 -10.92 6.08
CA LEU A 54 -1.70 -10.91 4.79
C LEU A 54 -1.83 -12.33 4.19
N LEU A 55 -0.75 -13.11 4.16
CA LEU A 55 -0.78 -14.50 3.71
C LEU A 55 -1.74 -15.37 4.54
N LYS A 56 -1.76 -15.18 5.86
CA LYS A 56 -2.68 -15.90 6.74
C LYS A 56 -4.14 -15.57 6.41
N LEU A 57 -4.45 -14.30 6.15
CA LEU A 57 -5.79 -13.85 5.74
C LEU A 57 -6.21 -14.45 4.39
N PHE A 58 -5.28 -14.56 3.43
CA PHE A 58 -5.55 -15.22 2.16
C PHE A 58 -5.76 -16.74 2.32
N LYS A 59 -4.99 -17.42 3.18
CA LYS A 59 -5.11 -18.88 3.42
C LYS A 59 -6.45 -19.28 4.03
N ILE A 60 -7.05 -18.44 4.86
CA ILE A 60 -8.39 -18.69 5.42
C ILE A 60 -9.52 -18.37 4.43
N ASN A 61 -9.19 -17.99 3.19
CA ASN A 61 -10.11 -17.64 2.11
C ASN A 61 -11.17 -16.58 2.51
N ASN A 62 -10.84 -15.71 3.46
CA ASN A 62 -11.76 -14.68 3.94
C ASN A 62 -11.46 -13.36 3.24
N LEU A 63 -11.97 -13.21 2.01
CA LEU A 63 -11.79 -11.99 1.20
C LEU A 63 -12.28 -10.72 1.90
N GLN A 64 -13.33 -10.81 2.72
CA GLN A 64 -13.82 -9.66 3.47
C GLN A 64 -12.83 -9.22 4.54
N ALA A 65 -12.19 -10.17 5.24
CA ALA A 65 -11.14 -9.85 6.20
C ALA A 65 -9.92 -9.21 5.52
N VAL A 66 -9.55 -9.68 4.32
CA VAL A 66 -8.49 -9.06 3.52
C VAL A 66 -8.86 -7.63 3.11
N LYS A 67 -10.10 -7.39 2.66
CA LYS A 67 -10.58 -6.03 2.35
C LYS A 67 -10.52 -5.13 3.59
N ASN A 68 -11.03 -5.60 4.73
CA ASN A 68 -11.00 -4.85 5.98
C ASN A 68 -9.57 -4.51 6.40
N TYR A 69 -8.63 -5.45 6.26
CA TYR A 69 -7.21 -5.21 6.51
C TYR A 69 -6.67 -4.03 5.69
N PHE A 70 -6.98 -3.98 4.39
CA PHE A 70 -6.55 -2.87 3.55
C PHE A 70 -7.30 -1.55 3.82
N TYR A 71 -8.57 -1.61 4.26
CA TYR A 71 -9.30 -0.42 4.70
C TYR A 71 -8.74 0.18 5.99
N GLU A 72 -8.26 -0.64 6.93
CA GLU A 72 -7.58 -0.12 8.13
C GLU A 72 -6.23 0.52 7.74
N ILE A 73 -5.45 -0.11 6.84
CA ILE A 73 -4.24 0.51 6.29
C ILE A 73 -4.54 1.85 5.61
N SER A 74 -5.64 1.94 4.85
CA SER A 74 -5.98 3.19 4.16
C SER A 74 -6.32 4.31 5.14
N LYS A 75 -6.99 4.00 6.25
CA LYS A 75 -7.24 4.96 7.33
C LYS A 75 -5.95 5.39 8.01
N ASP A 76 -5.07 4.44 8.37
CA ASP A 76 -3.79 4.72 9.03
C ASP A 76 -2.88 5.61 8.15
N LEU A 77 -2.93 5.41 6.84
CA LEU A 77 -2.17 6.19 5.86
C LEU A 77 -2.90 7.46 5.40
N ASN A 78 -4.11 7.74 5.90
CA ASN A 78 -4.95 8.87 5.48
C ASN A 78 -5.15 8.92 3.96
N LEU A 79 -5.55 7.80 3.36
CA LEU A 79 -5.80 7.63 1.93
C LEU A 79 -7.30 7.71 1.63
N ASP A 80 -7.65 8.39 0.55
CA ASP A 80 -9.01 8.52 0.05
C ASP A 80 -9.32 7.41 -0.98
N ILE A 81 -9.46 6.18 -0.47
CA ILE A 81 -9.77 5.00 -1.26
C ILE A 81 -11.29 4.79 -1.30
N ILE A 82 -11.85 4.81 -2.51
CA ILE A 82 -13.28 4.60 -2.77
C ILE A 82 -13.64 3.13 -2.64
N ASN A 83 -12.80 2.24 -3.18
CA ASN A 83 -13.07 0.81 -3.23
C ASN A 83 -11.78 -0.01 -3.29
N ILE A 84 -11.89 -1.28 -2.88
CA ILE A 84 -10.82 -2.26 -2.97
C ILE A 84 -11.40 -3.54 -3.58
N SER A 85 -10.90 -3.91 -4.76
CA SER A 85 -11.22 -5.16 -5.42
C SER A 85 -10.08 -6.15 -5.22
N ILE A 86 -10.42 -7.42 -5.02
CA ILE A 86 -9.46 -8.50 -4.83
C ILE A 86 -9.90 -9.65 -5.72
N THR A 87 -8.99 -10.17 -6.53
CA THR A 87 -9.20 -11.35 -7.38
C THR A 87 -8.03 -12.29 -7.17
N ILE A 88 -8.34 -13.56 -6.86
CA ILE A 88 -7.33 -14.60 -6.66
C ILE A 88 -7.39 -15.55 -7.84
N GLN A 89 -6.29 -15.67 -8.58
CA GLN A 89 -6.13 -16.60 -9.70
C GLN A 89 -4.71 -17.19 -9.65
N ASP A 90 -4.55 -18.49 -9.90
CA ASP A 90 -3.26 -19.15 -10.04
C ASP A 90 -2.24 -18.85 -8.92
N ARG A 91 -2.70 -18.89 -7.65
CA ARG A 91 -1.90 -18.55 -6.45
C ARG A 91 -1.35 -17.12 -6.44
N LYS A 92 -1.99 -16.22 -7.17
CA LYS A 92 -1.72 -14.79 -7.16
C LYS A 92 -2.96 -14.04 -6.71
N ALA A 93 -2.78 -13.09 -5.80
CA ALA A 93 -3.81 -12.13 -5.42
C ALA A 93 -3.56 -10.81 -6.15
N ASN A 94 -4.47 -10.48 -7.06
CA ASN A 94 -4.55 -9.18 -7.71
C ASN A 94 -5.45 -8.26 -6.89
N ILE A 95 -4.93 -7.11 -6.50
CA ILE A 95 -5.61 -6.13 -5.66
C ILE A 95 -5.65 -4.80 -6.39
N SER A 96 -6.84 -4.27 -6.59
CA SER A 96 -7.06 -2.95 -7.21
C SER A 96 -7.60 -1.99 -6.17
N PHE A 97 -6.86 -0.91 -5.91
CA PHE A 97 -7.24 0.19 -5.04
C PHE A 97 -7.77 1.33 -5.90
N PHE A 98 -9.03 1.68 -5.74
CA PHE A 98 -9.71 2.71 -6.52
C PHE A 98 -9.68 4.04 -5.75
N PHE A 99 -9.09 5.06 -6.37
CA PHE A 99 -9.09 6.45 -5.91
C PHE A 99 -10.06 7.27 -6.77
N SER A 100 -10.33 8.51 -6.39
CA SER A 100 -11.22 9.42 -7.15
C SER A 100 -10.65 9.76 -8.53
N GLY A 101 -10.90 8.92 -9.52
CA GLY A 101 -10.43 9.10 -10.90
C GLY A 101 -9.15 8.32 -11.27
N ASP A 102 -8.67 7.42 -10.41
CA ASP A 102 -7.47 6.63 -10.70
C ASP A 102 -7.46 5.27 -9.97
N ILE A 103 -6.55 4.36 -10.36
CA ILE A 103 -6.45 3.00 -9.82
C ILE A 103 -4.98 2.63 -9.59
N LEU A 104 -4.68 2.06 -8.43
CA LEU A 104 -3.42 1.36 -8.17
C LEU A 104 -3.66 -0.15 -8.18
N ASN A 105 -2.96 -0.87 -9.06
CA ASN A 105 -3.02 -2.33 -9.12
C ASN A 105 -1.76 -2.94 -8.52
N MET A 106 -1.94 -3.96 -7.68
CA MET A 106 -0.87 -4.69 -7.02
C MET A 106 -1.08 -6.20 -7.14
N GLU A 107 0.01 -6.93 -7.34
CA GLU A 107 0.01 -8.39 -7.37
C GLU A 107 0.82 -8.92 -6.18
N PHE A 108 0.27 -9.91 -5.49
CA PHE A 108 0.91 -10.65 -4.42
C PHE A 108 0.94 -12.15 -4.75
N ASN A 109 2.09 -12.78 -4.59
CA ASN A 109 2.20 -14.23 -4.63
C ASN A 109 1.69 -14.81 -3.30
N LEU A 110 0.87 -15.87 -3.37
CA LEU A 110 0.27 -16.57 -2.23
C LEU A 110 0.94 -17.92 -1.93
#